data_AF-A0A7C3UIN5-F1
#
_entry.id   AF-A0A7C3UIN5-F1
#
_cell.length_a   1.000
_cell.length_b   1.000
_cell.length_c   1.000
_cell.angle_alpha   90.00
_cell.angle_beta   90.00
_cell.angle_gamma   90.00
#
_symmetry.space_group_name_H-M   'P 1'
#
loop_
_entity.id
_entity.type
_entity.pdbx_description
1 polymer ?
#
loop_
_entity_poly.entity_id
_entity_poly.type
_entity_poly.pdbx_seq_one_letter_code
_entity_poly.pdbx_strand_id
1 'polypeptide(L)'
;MLMANISSINNSRCRLCGNLSLKLFYRLETGKYIKCNKCGLVSVDPLPDANYIFNRATMWAKEFHAKPEKVNQVYSRHFQEIAYNEYLQMAGQFRSNGRLLDVGCGIGGFIDAASHCGWDSYGIDISNSVRIPQSKGLKAFQGYIEEMNFMDNYFDVITMFDVIEHIVDLNSLMSSVRRLLRPNGGLIIVTPNIKSLTSRLLRSKWQAVEPEDHYSLFSSSALEFLVNKYGFVTKKLLAYDINIYDIKYIFMPYLRSIEERKQRQKERRILIERVVNNPSLLYIRNNINRLLSLLMMGERLIIVAKKNVQ
;
A
#
# COMPACT_ATOMS: atom_id res chain seq x y z
N MET A 1 19.82 -22.75 -0.55
CA MET A 1 19.74 -23.62 0.64
C MET A 1 19.54 -22.71 1.86
N LEU A 2 18.28 -22.45 2.17
CA LEU A 2 17.69 -21.95 3.44
C LEU A 2 16.23 -21.65 3.10
N MET A 3 15.44 -22.72 2.94
CA MET A 3 13.99 -22.59 2.95
C MET A 3 13.63 -22.26 4.41
N ALA A 4 13.31 -21.00 4.68
CA ALA A 4 12.71 -20.65 5.96
C ALA A 4 11.40 -21.45 6.08
N ASN A 5 11.36 -22.35 7.05
CA ASN A 5 10.22 -23.18 7.41
C ASN A 5 8.99 -22.30 7.67
N ILE A 6 8.12 -22.15 6.67
CA ILE A 6 6.74 -21.71 6.87
C ILE A 6 5.89 -22.97 7.06
N SER A 7 6.22 -23.74 8.09
CA SER A 7 5.35 -24.78 8.61
C SER A 7 4.39 -24.13 9.61
N SER A 8 3.12 -24.06 9.25
CA SER A 8 1.96 -23.78 10.11
C SER A 8 2.11 -22.63 11.12
N ILE A 9 1.91 -21.39 10.67
CA ILE A 9 1.55 -20.30 11.59
C ILE A 9 0.27 -20.74 12.31
N ASN A 10 0.39 -20.95 13.62
CA ASN A 10 -0.70 -21.35 14.49
C ASN A 10 -1.76 -20.23 14.52
N ASN A 11 -2.85 -20.37 13.75
CA ASN A 11 -3.92 -19.36 13.56
C ASN A 11 -4.76 -19.07 14.83
N SER A 12 -4.30 -19.49 16.00
CA SER A 12 -4.85 -19.13 17.30
C SER A 12 -4.35 -17.78 17.83
N ARG A 13 -3.39 -17.13 17.15
CA ARG A 13 -2.76 -15.87 17.61
C ARG A 13 -2.79 -14.77 16.56
N CYS A 14 -2.89 -13.53 17.01
CA CYS A 14 -2.74 -12.37 16.14
C CYS A 14 -1.32 -12.30 15.56
N ARG A 15 -1.21 -12.35 14.23
CA ARG A 15 0.07 -12.26 13.52
C ARG A 15 0.86 -10.97 13.73
N LEU A 16 0.23 -9.89 14.21
CA LEU A 16 0.95 -8.65 14.54
C LEU A 16 1.37 -8.57 16.00
N CYS A 17 0.49 -8.87 16.97
CA CYS A 17 0.79 -8.63 18.39
C CYS A 17 0.85 -9.90 19.26
N GLY A 18 0.65 -11.08 18.69
CA GLY A 18 0.66 -12.37 19.39
C GLY A 18 -0.54 -12.64 20.29
N ASN A 19 -1.49 -11.70 20.42
CA ASN A 19 -2.65 -11.86 21.30
C ASN A 19 -3.57 -13.00 20.83
N LEU A 20 -4.13 -13.74 21.78
CA LEU A 20 -5.06 -14.85 21.55
C LEU A 20 -6.52 -14.39 21.38
N SER A 21 -6.85 -13.19 21.85
CA SER A 21 -8.22 -12.66 21.74
C SER A 21 -8.51 -12.19 20.31
N LEU A 22 -9.07 -13.11 19.53
CA LEU A 22 -9.45 -12.96 18.14
C LEU A 22 -10.97 -13.15 18.02
N LYS A 23 -11.63 -12.32 17.23
CA LYS A 23 -13.05 -12.45 16.91
C LYS A 23 -13.28 -12.55 15.42
N LEU A 24 -14.28 -13.33 15.01
CA LEU A 24 -14.76 -13.32 13.63
C LEU A 24 -15.16 -11.90 13.23
N PHE A 25 -14.64 -11.42 12.11
CA PHE A 25 -14.97 -10.12 11.54
C PHE A 25 -15.90 -10.26 10.34
N TYR A 26 -15.50 -11.06 9.33
CA TYR A 26 -16.34 -11.46 8.20
C TYR A 26 -16.20 -12.96 7.94
N ARG A 27 -17.32 -13.62 7.61
CA ARG A 27 -17.34 -14.96 7.04
C ARG A 27 -17.55 -14.83 5.54
N LEU A 28 -16.69 -15.49 4.76
CA LEU A 28 -16.72 -15.47 3.30
C LEU A 28 -16.92 -16.90 2.79
N GLU A 29 -17.14 -17.05 1.49
CA GLU A 29 -17.23 -18.37 0.85
C GLU A 29 -15.87 -19.10 0.92
N THR A 30 -14.80 -18.39 0.59
CA THR A 30 -13.41 -18.86 0.67
C THR A 30 -12.70 -18.20 1.87
N GLY A 31 -12.91 -18.79 3.06
CA GLY A 31 -12.24 -18.37 4.29
C GLY A 31 -12.97 -17.30 5.10
N LYS A 32 -12.23 -16.58 5.94
CA LYS A 32 -12.80 -15.56 6.84
C LYS A 32 -11.77 -14.49 7.17
N TYR A 33 -12.27 -13.33 7.60
CA TYR A 33 -11.47 -12.34 8.29
C TYR A 33 -11.71 -12.43 9.79
N ILE A 34 -10.63 -12.36 10.56
CA ILE A 34 -10.63 -12.29 12.01
C ILE A 34 -10.03 -10.95 12.46
N LYS A 35 -10.53 -10.39 13.56
CA LYS A 35 -10.06 -9.15 14.16
C LYS A 35 -9.42 -9.41 15.52
N CYS A 36 -8.23 -8.87 15.73
CA CYS A 36 -7.61 -8.86 17.06
C CYS A 36 -8.25 -7.80 17.96
N ASN A 37 -8.60 -8.17 19.20
CA ASN A 37 -9.16 -7.24 20.18
C ASN A 37 -8.12 -6.33 20.86
N LYS A 38 -6.81 -6.62 20.70
CA LYS A 38 -5.71 -5.80 21.26
C LYS A 38 -5.20 -4.75 20.27
N CYS A 39 -4.64 -5.18 19.14
CA CYS A 39 -4.07 -4.24 18.16
C CYS A 39 -5.07 -3.79 17.08
N GLY A 40 -6.27 -4.38 17.03
CA GLY A 40 -7.29 -4.00 16.06
C GLY A 40 -7.09 -4.52 14.64
N LEU A 41 -5.94 -5.14 14.32
CA LEU A 41 -5.67 -5.72 12.99
C LEU A 41 -6.77 -6.71 12.60
N VAL A 42 -7.27 -6.56 11.38
CA VAL A 42 -8.15 -7.51 10.71
C VAL A 42 -7.30 -8.29 9.71
N SER A 43 -7.31 -9.62 9.76
CA SER A 43 -6.50 -10.45 8.86
C SER A 43 -7.28 -11.67 8.37
N VAL A 44 -6.89 -12.18 7.21
CA VAL A 44 -7.45 -13.42 6.67
C VAL A 44 -7.04 -14.64 7.53
N ASP A 45 -7.94 -15.62 7.63
CA ASP A 45 -7.70 -16.94 8.22
C ASP A 45 -8.43 -18.02 7.39
N PRO A 46 -7.72 -19.02 6.84
CA PRO A 46 -6.26 -19.23 6.91
C PRO A 46 -5.47 -18.27 6.01
N LEU A 47 -4.17 -18.11 6.28
CA LEU A 47 -3.24 -17.42 5.39
C LEU A 47 -2.91 -18.33 4.19
N PRO A 48 -2.71 -17.75 2.99
CA PRO A 48 -2.20 -18.51 1.87
C PRO A 48 -0.73 -18.90 2.07
N ASP A 49 -0.30 -19.94 1.35
CA ASP A 49 1.11 -20.34 1.33
C ASP A 49 1.96 -19.41 0.42
N ALA A 50 3.29 -19.54 0.56
CA ALA A 50 4.24 -18.72 -0.17
C ALA A 50 4.17 -18.88 -1.70
N ASN A 51 3.84 -20.08 -2.21
CA ASN A 51 3.73 -20.32 -3.65
C ASN A 51 2.53 -19.58 -4.22
N TYR A 52 1.40 -19.60 -3.49
CA TYR A 52 0.21 -18.84 -3.87
C TYR A 52 0.52 -17.34 -3.96
N ILE A 53 1.19 -16.77 -2.96
CA ILE A 53 1.57 -15.35 -2.93
C ILE A 53 2.47 -15.00 -4.12
N PHE A 54 3.51 -15.79 -4.36
CA PHE A 54 4.44 -15.56 -5.48
C PHE A 54 3.73 -15.65 -6.84
N ASN A 55 2.85 -16.63 -7.01
CA ASN A 55 2.06 -16.80 -8.24
C ASN A 55 1.11 -15.62 -8.46
N ARG A 56 0.44 -15.13 -7.42
CA ARG A 56 -0.41 -13.93 -7.46
C ARG A 56 0.38 -12.70 -7.92
N ALA A 57 1.52 -12.43 -7.29
CA ALA A 57 2.38 -11.30 -7.66
C ALA A 57 2.88 -11.40 -9.11
N THR A 58 3.23 -12.61 -9.56
CA THR A 58 3.64 -12.87 -10.95
C THR A 58 2.50 -12.64 -11.95
N MET A 59 1.26 -13.02 -11.62
CA MET A 59 0.10 -12.74 -12.47
C MET A 59 -0.14 -11.23 -12.61
N TRP A 60 -0.03 -10.49 -11.51
CA TRP A 60 -0.13 -9.03 -11.53
C TRP A 60 0.91 -8.39 -12.46
N ALA A 61 2.17 -8.82 -12.36
CA ALA A 61 3.24 -8.33 -13.24
C ALA A 61 2.96 -8.63 -14.73
N LYS A 62 2.47 -9.84 -15.06
CA LYS A 62 2.10 -10.20 -16.44
C LYS A 62 1.03 -9.27 -17.03
N GLU A 63 0.06 -8.81 -16.22
CA GLU A 63 -0.95 -7.87 -16.70
C GLU A 63 -0.39 -6.53 -17.18
N PHE A 64 0.69 -6.05 -16.55
CA PHE A 64 1.38 -4.82 -16.96
C PHE A 64 2.28 -5.04 -18.17
N HIS A 65 3.04 -6.14 -18.20
CA HIS A 65 3.85 -6.50 -19.37
C HIS A 65 3.02 -6.64 -20.65
N ALA A 66 1.78 -7.11 -20.54
CA ALA A 66 0.86 -7.22 -21.66
C ALA A 66 0.26 -5.88 -22.15
N LYS A 67 0.57 -4.75 -21.50
CA LYS A 67 -0.07 -3.44 -21.75
C LYS A 67 0.97 -2.30 -21.81
N PRO A 68 1.74 -2.19 -22.91
CA PRO A 68 2.76 -1.15 -23.08
C PRO A 68 2.24 0.27 -22.86
N GLU A 69 0.99 0.54 -23.23
CA GLU A 69 0.33 1.83 -23.03
C GLU A 69 0.20 2.22 -21.55
N LYS A 70 -0.02 1.24 -20.66
CA LYS A 70 -0.06 1.48 -19.21
C LYS A 70 1.32 1.78 -18.66
N VAL A 71 2.34 1.10 -19.16
CA VAL A 71 3.73 1.36 -18.79
C VAL A 71 4.10 2.78 -19.21
N ASN A 72 3.89 3.15 -20.47
CA ASN A 72 4.17 4.51 -20.96
C ASN A 72 3.43 5.58 -20.17
N GLN A 73 2.18 5.32 -19.75
CA GLN A 73 1.42 6.24 -18.92
C GLN A 73 2.08 6.45 -17.54
N VAL A 74 2.47 5.38 -16.85
CA VAL A 74 3.09 5.45 -15.51
C VAL A 74 4.44 6.16 -15.52
N TYR A 75 5.14 6.12 -16.66
CA TYR A 75 6.38 6.86 -16.91
C TYR A 75 6.18 8.27 -17.52
N SER A 76 4.94 8.69 -17.75
CA SER A 76 4.69 10.05 -18.26
C SER A 76 4.84 11.07 -17.13
N ARG A 77 5.58 12.15 -17.39
CA ARG A 77 5.83 13.23 -16.40
C ARG A 77 4.54 13.81 -15.86
N HIS A 78 3.57 14.05 -16.74
CA HIS A 78 2.26 14.55 -16.37
C HIS A 78 1.53 13.63 -15.37
N PHE A 79 1.52 12.32 -15.63
CA PHE A 79 0.89 11.37 -14.70
C PHE A 79 1.61 11.34 -13.35
N GLN A 80 2.94 11.34 -13.36
CA GLN A 80 3.75 11.28 -12.15
C GLN A 80 3.58 12.52 -11.27
N GLU A 81 3.56 13.71 -11.87
CA GLU A 81 3.29 14.97 -11.15
C GLU A 81 1.93 14.93 -10.46
N ILE A 82 0.91 14.40 -11.13
CA ILE A 82 -0.43 14.26 -10.55
C ILE A 82 -0.47 13.19 -9.46
N ALA A 83 0.13 12.03 -9.71
CA ALA A 83 0.00 10.85 -8.87
C ALA A 83 0.91 10.86 -7.63
N TYR A 84 2.09 11.49 -7.72
CA TYR A 84 3.17 11.29 -6.76
C TYR A 84 3.67 12.56 -6.07
N ASN A 85 3.34 13.76 -6.56
CA ASN A 85 3.83 15.02 -6.00
C ASN A 85 3.49 15.18 -4.51
N GLU A 86 2.27 14.85 -4.09
CA GLU A 86 1.87 14.92 -2.67
C GLU A 86 2.75 14.00 -1.79
N TYR A 87 3.09 12.79 -2.26
CA TYR A 87 3.95 11.86 -1.52
C TYR A 87 5.41 12.30 -1.51
N LEU A 88 5.91 12.88 -2.60
CA LEU A 88 7.25 13.46 -2.67
C LEU A 88 7.38 14.67 -1.74
N GLN A 89 6.34 15.49 -1.60
CA GLN A 89 6.29 16.56 -0.59
C GLN A 89 6.26 16.02 0.84
N MET A 90 5.60 14.88 1.08
CA MET A 90 5.66 14.20 2.38
C MET A 90 7.07 13.66 2.67
N ALA A 91 7.74 13.05 1.69
CA ALA A 91 9.13 12.62 1.80
C ALA A 91 10.07 13.82 2.08
N GLY A 92 9.83 14.94 1.40
CA GLY A 92 10.53 16.22 1.54
C GLY A 92 10.57 16.77 2.97
N GLN A 93 9.59 16.43 3.82
CA GLN A 93 9.55 16.85 5.22
C GLN A 93 10.64 16.20 6.09
N PHE A 94 11.22 15.08 5.64
CA PHE A 94 12.29 14.37 6.34
C PHE A 94 13.67 14.66 5.76
N ARG A 95 13.74 14.85 4.45
CA ARG A 95 14.95 15.23 3.72
C ARG A 95 14.56 15.81 2.35
N SER A 96 15.26 16.86 1.90
CA SER A 96 15.01 17.47 0.59
C SER A 96 15.57 16.64 -0.58
N ASN A 97 16.64 15.89 -0.33
CA ASN A 97 17.27 14.93 -1.25
C ASN A 97 18.00 13.85 -0.42
N GLY A 98 18.28 12.69 -1.00
CA GLY A 98 18.88 11.57 -0.28
C GLY A 98 18.48 10.23 -0.90
N ARG A 99 18.57 9.15 -0.10
CA ARG A 99 18.20 7.81 -0.54
C ARG A 99 16.75 7.49 -0.20
N LEU A 100 15.94 7.22 -1.20
CA LEU A 100 14.55 6.79 -1.06
C LEU A 100 14.42 5.33 -1.47
N LEU A 101 13.73 4.53 -0.68
CA LEU A 101 13.35 3.17 -1.05
C LEU A 101 11.84 3.03 -1.12
N ASP A 102 11.33 2.53 -2.25
CA ASP A 102 9.94 2.10 -2.40
C ASP A 102 9.84 0.58 -2.33
N VAL A 103 9.13 0.08 -1.33
CA VAL A 103 8.91 -1.36 -1.09
C VAL A 103 7.58 -1.76 -1.72
N GLY A 104 7.64 -2.70 -2.66
CA GLY A 104 6.56 -3.04 -3.60
C GLY A 104 6.48 -2.05 -4.76
N CYS A 105 7.63 -1.72 -5.37
CA CYS A 105 7.71 -0.67 -6.38
C CYS A 105 7.03 -1.01 -7.71
N GLY A 106 6.62 -2.26 -7.92
CA GLY A 106 6.02 -2.76 -9.14
C GLY A 106 6.81 -2.36 -10.39
N ILE A 107 6.13 -1.73 -11.34
CA ILE A 107 6.74 -1.27 -12.59
C ILE A 107 7.56 0.03 -12.47
N GLY A 108 7.78 0.56 -11.26
CA GLY A 108 8.77 1.62 -11.01
C GLY A 108 8.33 3.07 -11.24
N GLY A 109 7.03 3.34 -11.35
CA GLY A 109 6.53 4.70 -11.60
C GLY A 109 6.93 5.72 -10.54
N PHE A 110 6.87 5.34 -9.26
CA PHE A 110 7.21 6.24 -8.16
C PHE A 110 8.71 6.49 -8.04
N ILE A 111 9.53 5.44 -8.15
CA ILE A 111 11.00 5.58 -8.07
C ILE A 111 11.55 6.40 -9.26
N ASP A 112 10.91 6.32 -10.43
CA ASP A 112 11.22 7.18 -11.57
C ASP A 112 10.88 8.64 -11.28
N ALA A 113 9.67 8.91 -10.77
CA ALA A 113 9.25 10.25 -10.38
C ALA A 113 10.16 10.86 -9.30
N ALA A 114 10.51 10.07 -8.27
CA ALA A 114 11.41 10.47 -7.19
C ALA A 114 12.82 10.78 -7.72
N SER A 115 13.34 9.96 -8.63
CA SER A 115 14.63 10.19 -9.30
C SER A 115 14.68 11.54 -10.01
N HIS A 116 13.63 11.88 -10.76
CA HIS A 116 13.52 13.18 -11.41
C HIS A 116 13.37 14.37 -10.44
N CYS A 117 12.98 14.12 -9.19
CA CYS A 117 12.96 15.11 -8.11
C CYS A 117 14.26 15.15 -7.30
N GLY A 118 15.32 14.48 -7.77
CA GLY A 118 16.66 14.53 -7.17
C GLY A 118 16.92 13.50 -6.07
N TRP A 119 16.04 12.50 -5.92
CA TRP A 119 16.27 11.40 -4.98
C TRP A 119 17.13 10.30 -5.60
N ASP A 120 18.10 9.80 -4.84
CA ASP A 120 18.75 8.52 -5.13
C ASP A 120 17.77 7.37 -4.82
N SER A 121 16.98 6.99 -5.82
CA SER A 121 15.77 6.19 -5.64
C SER A 121 16.00 4.70 -5.92
N TYR A 122 15.50 3.86 -5.01
CA TYR A 122 15.61 2.41 -5.03
C TYR A 122 14.20 1.80 -4.99
N GLY A 123 14.01 0.67 -5.66
CA GLY A 123 12.77 -0.10 -5.63
C GLY A 123 13.00 -1.57 -5.30
N ILE A 124 12.12 -2.17 -4.52
CA ILE A 124 12.09 -3.62 -4.28
C ILE A 124 10.70 -4.14 -4.62
N ASP A 125 10.60 -5.26 -5.32
CA ASP A 125 9.33 -5.97 -5.52
C ASP A 125 9.59 -7.48 -5.63
N ILE A 126 8.68 -8.31 -5.13
CA ILE A 126 8.83 -9.77 -5.21
C ILE A 126 8.60 -10.31 -6.64
N SER A 127 7.84 -9.56 -7.44
CA SER A 127 7.50 -9.92 -8.81
C SER A 127 8.60 -9.55 -9.80
N ASN A 128 8.58 -10.16 -10.97
CA ASN A 128 9.50 -9.83 -12.07
C ASN A 128 9.20 -8.47 -12.76
N SER A 129 8.21 -7.71 -12.26
CA SER A 129 7.85 -6.39 -12.80
C SER A 129 9.00 -5.38 -12.71
N VAL A 130 9.95 -5.60 -11.79
CA VAL A 130 11.19 -4.80 -11.64
C VAL A 130 12.06 -4.78 -12.90
N ARG A 131 11.87 -5.74 -13.83
CA ARG A 131 12.57 -5.72 -15.13
C ARG A 131 12.25 -4.49 -15.96
N ILE A 132 11.06 -3.89 -15.78
CA ILE A 132 10.66 -2.66 -16.48
C ILE A 132 11.46 -1.45 -16.00
N PRO A 133 11.54 -1.12 -14.69
CA PRO A 133 12.42 -0.05 -14.23
C PRO A 133 13.90 -0.33 -14.50
N GLN A 134 14.35 -1.59 -14.38
CA GLN A 134 15.73 -1.97 -14.71
C GLN A 134 16.08 -1.67 -16.18
N SER A 135 15.19 -1.97 -17.13
CA SER A 135 15.43 -1.66 -18.56
C SER A 135 15.46 -0.16 -18.86
N LYS A 136 14.98 0.66 -17.93
CA LYS A 136 15.05 2.13 -17.97
C LYS A 136 16.22 2.70 -17.15
N GLY A 137 17.10 1.85 -16.62
CA GLY A 137 18.27 2.26 -15.85
C GLY A 137 17.99 2.62 -14.39
N LEU A 138 16.81 2.29 -13.85
CA LEU A 138 16.46 2.54 -12.46
C LEU A 138 16.94 1.42 -11.54
N LYS A 139 17.25 1.76 -10.28
CA LYS A 139 17.74 0.83 -9.25
C LYS A 139 16.58 0.02 -8.65
N ALA A 140 16.11 -1.00 -9.36
CA ALA A 140 15.07 -1.91 -8.88
C ALA A 140 15.60 -3.33 -8.67
N PHE A 141 15.14 -4.01 -7.61
CA PHE A 141 15.62 -5.32 -7.19
C PHE A 141 14.45 -6.28 -6.97
N GLN A 142 14.58 -7.51 -7.49
CA GLN A 142 13.57 -8.55 -7.27
C GLN A 142 13.85 -9.25 -5.94
N GLY A 143 12.85 -9.34 -5.05
CA GLY A 143 12.92 -10.11 -3.82
C GLY A 143 12.18 -9.48 -2.66
N TYR A 144 12.35 -10.06 -1.47
CA TYR A 144 11.84 -9.51 -0.23
C TYR A 144 12.81 -8.49 0.36
N ILE A 145 12.31 -7.49 1.11
CA ILE A 145 13.19 -6.47 1.72
C ILE A 145 14.17 -7.09 2.72
N GLU A 146 13.75 -8.16 3.38
CA GLU A 146 14.51 -8.98 4.32
C GLU A 146 15.78 -9.57 3.70
N GLU A 147 15.74 -9.85 2.40
CA GLU A 147 16.82 -10.50 1.65
C GLU A 147 17.82 -9.49 1.09
N MET A 148 17.52 -8.20 1.19
CA MET A 148 18.35 -7.15 0.62
C MET A 148 19.54 -6.81 1.51
N ASN A 149 20.73 -6.90 0.91
CA ASN A 149 22.02 -6.62 1.55
C ASN A 149 22.34 -5.12 1.61
N PHE A 150 21.37 -4.30 1.98
CA PHE A 150 21.61 -2.89 2.30
C PHE A 150 22.16 -2.74 3.72
N MET A 151 23.07 -1.79 3.89
CA MET A 151 23.59 -1.41 5.20
C MET A 151 22.47 -0.89 6.11
N ASP A 152 22.67 -1.02 7.42
CA ASP A 152 21.77 -0.41 8.40
C ASP A 152 21.77 1.12 8.24
N ASN A 153 20.62 1.74 8.49
CA ASN A 153 20.45 3.20 8.40
C ASN A 153 20.80 3.80 7.03
N TYR A 154 20.68 3.03 5.95
CA TYR A 154 21.07 3.43 4.60
C TYR A 154 20.08 4.41 3.94
N PHE A 155 18.78 4.26 4.21
CA PHE A 155 17.72 5.05 3.57
C PHE A 155 17.24 6.21 4.44
N ASP A 156 16.89 7.31 3.76
CA ASP A 156 16.33 8.51 4.37
C ASP A 156 14.82 8.44 4.50
N VAL A 157 14.18 7.89 3.48
CA VAL A 157 12.73 7.69 3.40
C VAL A 157 12.46 6.29 2.85
N ILE A 158 11.53 5.57 3.48
CA ILE A 158 10.97 4.33 2.96
C ILE A 158 9.48 4.54 2.69
N THR A 159 9.01 4.14 1.51
CA THR A 159 7.60 4.20 1.11
C THR A 159 7.04 2.79 0.87
N MET A 160 5.74 2.62 1.14
CA MET A 160 4.96 1.43 0.83
C MET A 160 3.59 1.88 0.32
N PHE A 161 3.30 1.68 -0.96
CA PHE A 161 2.05 2.13 -1.57
C PHE A 161 1.20 0.95 -2.02
N ASP A 162 0.08 0.72 -1.33
CA ASP A 162 -0.83 -0.39 -1.60
C ASP A 162 -0.09 -1.76 -1.54
N VAL A 163 0.75 -1.94 -0.49
CA VAL A 163 1.65 -3.10 -0.32
C VAL A 163 1.43 -3.80 1.01
N ILE A 164 1.30 -3.05 2.10
CA ILE A 164 1.29 -3.57 3.48
C ILE A 164 0.14 -4.58 3.73
N GLU A 165 -0.98 -4.43 3.04
CA GLU A 165 -2.15 -5.32 3.06
C GLU A 165 -1.86 -6.72 2.49
N HIS A 166 -0.90 -6.82 1.56
CA HIS A 166 -0.51 -8.05 0.86
C HIS A 166 0.61 -8.81 1.60
N ILE A 167 1.13 -8.27 2.69
CA ILE A 167 2.25 -8.86 3.42
C ILE A 167 1.71 -9.95 4.33
N VAL A 168 2.43 -11.08 4.45
CA VAL A 168 2.12 -12.17 5.39
C VAL A 168 2.95 -12.11 6.68
N ASP A 169 4.22 -11.70 6.62
CA ASP A 169 5.01 -11.44 7.81
C ASP A 169 5.24 -9.94 8.01
N LEU A 170 4.28 -9.29 8.70
CA LEU A 170 4.39 -7.86 9.03
C LEU A 170 5.55 -7.58 9.98
N ASN A 171 5.96 -8.57 10.78
CA ASN A 171 6.99 -8.35 11.79
C ASN A 171 8.37 -8.35 11.16
N SER A 172 8.63 -9.29 10.26
CA SER A 172 9.87 -9.36 9.50
C SER A 172 10.04 -8.12 8.61
N LEU A 173 8.99 -7.73 7.88
CA LEU A 173 8.97 -6.54 7.04
C LEU A 173 9.31 -5.29 7.85
N MET A 174 8.56 -5.02 8.93
CA MET A 174 8.73 -3.80 9.70
C MET A 174 10.06 -3.77 10.47
N SER A 175 10.61 -4.92 10.84
CA SER A 175 11.97 -5.02 11.40
C SER A 175 13.02 -4.61 10.37
N SER A 176 12.89 -5.06 9.12
CA SER A 176 13.77 -4.66 8.02
C SER A 176 13.63 -3.19 7.69
N VAL A 177 12.41 -2.66 7.62
CA VAL A 177 12.15 -1.22 7.43
C VAL A 177 12.80 -0.40 8.55
N ARG A 178 12.64 -0.82 9.82
CA ARG A 178 13.31 -0.15 10.94
C ARG A 178 14.83 -0.20 10.81
N ARG A 179 15.41 -1.35 10.49
CA ARG A 179 16.87 -1.53 10.36
C ARG A 179 17.46 -0.62 9.27
N LEU A 180 16.81 -0.61 8.11
CA LEU A 180 17.29 0.07 6.91
C LEU A 180 17.10 1.59 6.94
N LEU A 181 16.08 2.09 7.64
CA LEU A 181 15.83 3.51 7.74
C LEU A 181 16.77 4.17 8.75
N ARG A 182 17.37 5.31 8.41
CA ARG A 182 18.24 6.04 9.34
C ARG A 182 17.48 6.56 10.57
N PRO A 183 18.18 6.90 11.68
CA PRO A 183 17.56 7.65 12.77
C PRO A 183 16.94 8.95 12.24
N ASN A 184 15.73 9.26 12.70
CA ASN A 184 14.93 10.38 12.22
C ASN A 184 14.45 10.29 10.76
N GLY A 185 14.67 9.17 10.06
CA GLY A 185 14.16 8.95 8.70
C GLY A 185 12.63 8.80 8.66
N GLY A 186 12.08 8.97 7.46
CA GLY A 186 10.64 8.94 7.20
C GLY A 186 10.13 7.59 6.73
N LEU A 187 8.96 7.18 7.20
CA LEU A 187 8.20 6.04 6.72
C LEU A 187 6.84 6.54 6.24
N ILE A 188 6.48 6.26 4.99
CA ILE A 188 5.18 6.61 4.42
C ILE A 188 4.49 5.33 3.96
N ILE A 189 3.31 5.04 4.51
CA ILE A 189 2.52 3.87 4.13
C ILE A 189 1.16 4.35 3.62
N VAL A 190 0.76 3.84 2.47
CA VAL A 190 -0.59 4.01 1.90
C VAL A 190 -1.24 2.65 1.78
N THR A 191 -2.48 2.52 2.26
CA THR A 191 -3.22 1.25 2.25
C THR A 191 -4.73 1.50 2.29
N PRO A 192 -5.59 0.57 1.83
CA PRO A 192 -7.04 0.67 1.96
C PRO A 192 -7.50 0.85 3.41
N ASN A 193 -8.53 1.67 3.60
CA ASN A 193 -9.11 1.96 4.91
C ASN A 193 -10.34 1.07 5.20
N ILE A 194 -10.23 0.10 6.11
CA ILE A 194 -11.39 -0.72 6.57
C ILE A 194 -12.47 0.08 7.32
N LYS A 195 -12.21 1.38 7.55
CA LYS A 195 -13.15 2.33 8.15
C LYS A 195 -13.62 3.40 7.16
N SER A 196 -13.30 3.27 5.86
CA SER A 196 -13.80 4.18 4.84
C SER A 196 -15.32 4.21 4.79
N LEU A 197 -15.87 5.30 4.23
CA LEU A 197 -17.30 5.43 4.03
C LEU A 197 -17.87 4.23 3.25
N THR A 198 -17.24 3.86 2.13
CA THR A 198 -17.74 2.74 1.32
C THR A 198 -17.56 1.39 2.02
N SER A 199 -16.45 1.20 2.76
CA SER A 199 -16.23 0.00 3.57
C SER A 199 -17.31 -0.18 4.64
N ARG A 200 -17.72 0.91 5.30
CA ARG A 200 -18.79 0.90 6.30
C ARG A 200 -20.14 0.54 5.70
N LEU A 201 -20.44 1.03 4.49
CA LEU A 201 -21.70 0.80 3.79
C LEU A 201 -21.77 -0.61 3.18
N LEU A 202 -20.71 -1.03 2.50
CA LEU A 202 -20.65 -2.31 1.78
C LEU A 202 -20.24 -3.49 2.66
N ARG A 203 -19.54 -3.26 3.78
CA ARG A 203 -19.09 -4.31 4.71
C ARG A 203 -18.30 -5.40 3.99
N SER A 204 -18.68 -6.68 4.12
CA SER A 204 -18.01 -7.80 3.44
C SER A 204 -18.08 -7.75 1.91
N LYS A 205 -18.90 -6.86 1.35
CA LYS A 205 -19.02 -6.62 -0.09
C LYS A 205 -18.11 -5.51 -0.61
N TRP A 206 -17.36 -4.83 0.26
CA TRP A 206 -16.42 -3.78 -0.11
C TRP A 206 -15.27 -4.35 -0.95
N GLN A 207 -14.83 -3.62 -1.98
CA GLN A 207 -13.90 -4.15 -2.97
C GLN A 207 -12.59 -4.65 -2.37
N ALA A 208 -12.07 -4.00 -1.33
CA ALA A 208 -10.84 -4.43 -0.68
C ALA A 208 -11.03 -5.61 0.29
N VAL A 209 -12.24 -6.15 0.47
CA VAL A 209 -12.45 -7.45 1.12
C VAL A 209 -12.20 -8.55 0.08
N GLU A 210 -10.93 -8.78 -0.22
CA GLU A 210 -10.45 -9.76 -1.20
C GLU A 210 -9.46 -10.70 -0.48
N PRO A 211 -9.93 -11.76 0.21
CA PRO A 211 -9.08 -12.61 1.07
C PRO A 211 -7.93 -13.30 0.31
N GLU A 212 -8.06 -13.39 -1.01
CA GLU A 212 -7.05 -13.92 -1.94
C GLU A 212 -5.86 -12.97 -2.15
N ASP A 213 -6.02 -11.67 -1.87
CA ASP A 213 -4.99 -10.66 -2.15
C ASP A 213 -4.67 -9.80 -0.93
N HIS A 214 -5.68 -9.33 -0.19
CA HIS A 214 -5.54 -8.48 0.98
C HIS A 214 -5.54 -9.31 2.27
N TYR A 215 -4.36 -9.77 2.69
CA TYR A 215 -4.23 -10.59 3.89
C TYR A 215 -4.44 -9.80 5.18
N SER A 216 -4.36 -8.47 5.12
CA SER A 216 -4.62 -7.56 6.23
C SER A 216 -5.48 -6.38 5.79
N LEU A 217 -6.49 -6.02 6.60
CA LEU A 217 -7.30 -4.82 6.40
C LEU A 217 -7.02 -3.83 7.54
N PHE A 218 -6.51 -2.65 7.20
CA PHE A 218 -6.06 -1.68 8.18
C PHE A 218 -7.13 -0.63 8.50
N SER A 219 -7.31 -0.36 9.80
CA SER A 219 -7.87 0.91 10.29
C SER A 219 -6.73 1.83 10.70
N SER A 220 -7.03 3.12 10.85
CA SER A 220 -6.11 4.13 11.39
C SER A 220 -5.38 3.63 12.64
N SER A 221 -6.13 3.17 13.64
CA SER A 221 -5.59 2.66 14.90
C SER A 221 -4.72 1.41 14.77
N ALA A 222 -5.04 0.50 13.82
CA ALA A 222 -4.25 -0.71 13.61
C ALA A 222 -2.92 -0.37 12.91
N LEU A 223 -2.95 0.59 11.98
CA LEU A 223 -1.78 1.07 11.28
C LEU A 223 -0.86 1.88 12.21
N GLU A 224 -1.43 2.72 13.08
CA GLU A 224 -0.68 3.40 14.15
C GLU A 224 -0.07 2.41 15.14
N PHE A 225 -0.82 1.39 15.56
CA PHE A 225 -0.27 0.33 16.41
C PHE A 225 0.92 -0.36 15.74
N LEU A 226 0.81 -0.68 14.44
CA LEU A 226 1.89 -1.30 13.67
C LEU A 226 3.16 -0.44 13.72
N VAL A 227 3.08 0.83 13.32
CA VAL A 227 4.30 1.67 13.25
C VAL A 227 4.86 1.94 14.66
N ASN A 228 4.01 2.16 15.67
CA ASN A 228 4.45 2.39 17.05
C ASN A 228 5.16 1.16 17.64
N LYS A 229 4.65 -0.05 17.36
CA LYS A 229 5.29 -1.32 17.79
C LYS A 229 6.75 -1.40 17.33
N TYR A 230 7.07 -0.86 16.15
CA TYR A 230 8.42 -0.87 15.58
C TYR A 230 9.19 0.43 15.83
N GLY A 231 8.81 1.19 16.86
CA GLY A 231 9.55 2.37 17.32
C GLY A 231 9.53 3.53 16.31
N PHE A 232 8.43 3.67 15.58
CA PHE A 232 8.13 4.87 14.82
C PHE A 232 7.14 5.75 15.59
N VAL A 233 7.17 7.05 15.34
CA VAL A 233 6.19 8.01 15.85
C VAL A 233 5.41 8.58 14.67
N THR A 234 4.09 8.45 14.71
CA THR A 234 3.18 9.06 13.74
C THR A 234 3.35 10.58 13.73
N LYS A 235 3.59 11.15 12.55
CA LYS A 235 3.63 12.60 12.29
C LYS A 235 2.36 13.09 11.65
N LYS A 236 1.81 12.31 10.72
CA LYS A 236 0.51 12.58 10.09
C LYS A 236 -0.23 11.27 9.87
N LEU A 237 -1.54 11.32 10.02
CA LEU A 237 -2.45 10.26 9.65
C LEU A 237 -3.61 10.90 8.88
N LEU A 238 -3.81 10.46 7.65
CA LEU A 238 -4.73 11.06 6.71
C LEU A 238 -5.64 9.97 6.12
N ALA A 239 -6.84 10.36 5.70
CA ALA A 239 -7.76 9.49 4.99
C ALA A 239 -8.28 10.20 3.75
N TYR A 240 -7.80 9.80 2.58
CA TYR A 240 -8.04 10.49 1.30
C TYR A 240 -8.90 9.67 0.36
N ASP A 241 -9.45 10.39 -0.62
CA ASP A 241 -10.24 9.91 -1.75
C ASP A 241 -11.57 9.23 -1.36
N ILE A 242 -12.48 9.20 -2.33
CA ILE A 242 -13.74 8.46 -2.29
C ILE A 242 -13.75 7.54 -3.51
N ASN A 243 -14.11 6.27 -3.32
CA ASN A 243 -14.29 5.36 -4.44
C ASN A 243 -15.71 5.54 -4.97
N ILE A 244 -15.87 6.47 -5.91
CA ILE A 244 -17.18 6.79 -6.50
C ILE A 244 -17.83 5.58 -7.18
N TYR A 245 -17.05 4.57 -7.56
CA TYR A 245 -17.57 3.32 -8.13
C TYR A 245 -18.17 2.41 -7.07
N ASP A 246 -17.54 2.31 -5.89
CA ASP A 246 -18.16 1.62 -4.75
C ASP A 246 -19.48 2.29 -4.36
N ILE A 247 -19.57 3.63 -4.47
CA ILE A 247 -20.83 4.36 -4.32
C ILE A 247 -21.84 3.92 -5.38
N LYS A 248 -21.47 3.88 -6.67
CA LYS A 248 -22.34 3.40 -7.74
C LYS A 248 -22.85 1.98 -7.48
N TYR A 249 -22.01 1.10 -6.91
CA TYR A 249 -22.37 -0.28 -6.58
C TYR A 249 -23.26 -0.43 -5.35
N ILE A 250 -23.27 0.54 -4.44
CA ILE A 250 -24.30 0.62 -3.40
C ILE A 250 -25.69 0.75 -4.04
N PHE A 251 -25.80 1.52 -5.13
CA PHE A 251 -27.07 1.76 -5.82
C PHE A 251 -27.38 0.78 -6.96
N MET A 252 -26.38 0.12 -7.55
CA MET A 252 -26.53 -0.80 -8.69
C MET A 252 -25.71 -2.11 -8.50
N PRO A 253 -26.14 -3.03 -7.62
CA PRO A 253 -25.34 -4.19 -7.20
C PRO A 253 -25.10 -5.26 -8.28
N TYR A 254 -25.85 -5.26 -9.39
CA TYR A 254 -25.75 -6.27 -10.46
C TYR A 254 -24.56 -6.06 -11.43
N LEU A 255 -23.89 -4.90 -11.34
CA LEU A 255 -22.83 -4.45 -12.25
C LEU A 255 -21.41 -4.96 -11.87
N ARG A 256 -21.25 -6.18 -11.36
CA ARG A 256 -19.95 -6.65 -10.80
C ARG A 256 -18.95 -7.24 -11.80
N SER A 257 -19.18 -7.15 -13.11
CA SER A 257 -18.40 -7.89 -14.11
C SER A 257 -16.92 -7.48 -14.23
N ILE A 258 -16.09 -8.40 -14.74
CA ILE A 258 -14.64 -8.20 -14.97
C ILE A 258 -14.37 -7.09 -16.01
N GLU A 259 -15.20 -7.00 -17.05
CA GLU A 259 -15.10 -5.98 -18.11
C GLU A 259 -15.31 -4.57 -17.57
N GLU A 260 -16.25 -4.40 -16.65
CA GLU A 260 -16.43 -3.11 -15.97
C GLU A 260 -15.20 -2.72 -15.16
N ARG A 261 -14.46 -3.67 -14.56
CA ARG A 261 -13.22 -3.35 -13.82
C ARG A 261 -12.20 -2.64 -14.71
N LYS A 262 -12.10 -3.04 -15.98
CA LYS A 262 -11.18 -2.43 -16.96
C LYS A 262 -11.67 -1.04 -17.40
N GLN A 263 -12.97 -0.89 -17.65
CA GLN A 263 -13.60 0.40 -17.96
C GLN A 263 -13.36 1.43 -16.83
N ARG A 264 -13.50 1.00 -15.56
CA ARG A 264 -13.29 1.84 -14.37
C ARG A 264 -11.90 2.44 -14.27
N GLN A 265 -10.84 1.67 -14.55
CA GLN A 265 -9.46 2.19 -14.49
C GLN A 265 -9.25 3.33 -15.50
N LYS A 266 -9.84 3.22 -16.69
CA LYS A 266 -9.78 4.24 -17.74
C LYS A 266 -10.57 5.49 -17.38
N GLU A 267 -11.78 5.34 -16.83
CA GLU A 267 -12.63 6.47 -16.43
C GLU A 267 -12.09 7.21 -15.19
N ARG A 268 -11.59 6.47 -14.18
CA ARG A 268 -10.94 7.06 -13.00
C ARG A 268 -9.77 7.96 -13.39
N ARG A 269 -9.00 7.55 -14.41
CA ARG A 269 -7.90 8.36 -14.95
C ARG A 269 -8.40 9.68 -15.52
N ILE A 270 -9.38 9.64 -16.42
CA ILE A 270 -9.95 10.84 -17.05
C ILE A 270 -10.48 11.81 -15.98
N LEU A 271 -11.12 11.27 -14.94
CA LEU A 271 -11.62 12.08 -13.83
C LEU A 271 -10.48 12.73 -13.04
N ILE A 272 -9.45 11.97 -12.65
CA ILE A 272 -8.30 12.50 -11.92
C ILE A 272 -7.60 13.59 -12.72
N GLU A 273 -7.35 13.35 -14.01
CA GLU A 273 -6.69 14.31 -14.90
C GLU A 273 -7.50 15.60 -15.04
N ARG A 274 -8.82 15.50 -15.21
CA ARG A 274 -9.73 16.66 -15.22
C ARG A 274 -9.70 17.43 -13.90
N VAL A 275 -9.66 16.73 -12.77
CA VAL A 275 -9.67 17.35 -11.45
C VAL A 275 -8.35 18.07 -11.16
N VAL A 276 -7.21 17.47 -11.51
CA VAL A 276 -5.91 18.08 -11.19
C VAL A 276 -5.56 19.22 -12.14
N ASN A 277 -5.98 19.16 -13.40
CA ASN A 277 -5.77 20.23 -14.37
C ASN A 277 -6.77 21.40 -14.24
N ASN A 278 -7.71 21.33 -13.29
CA ASN A 278 -8.68 22.39 -13.02
C ASN A 278 -8.52 22.91 -11.57
N PRO A 279 -8.02 24.15 -11.36
CA PRO A 279 -7.75 24.68 -10.02
C PRO A 279 -8.96 24.64 -9.07
N SER A 280 -10.17 24.89 -9.58
CA SER A 280 -11.39 24.87 -8.79
C SER A 280 -11.76 23.45 -8.36
N LEU A 281 -11.66 22.47 -9.26
CA LEU A 281 -11.89 21.07 -8.93
C LEU A 281 -10.83 20.53 -7.97
N LEU A 282 -9.57 20.94 -8.14
CA LEU A 282 -8.48 20.59 -7.22
C LEU A 282 -8.74 21.17 -5.82
N TYR A 283 -9.19 22.42 -5.73
CA TYR A 283 -9.58 23.04 -4.46
C TYR A 283 -10.74 22.28 -3.79
N ILE A 284 -11.76 21.90 -4.55
CA ILE A 284 -12.88 21.09 -4.05
C ILE A 284 -12.37 19.73 -3.55
N ARG A 285 -11.56 19.02 -4.35
CA ARG A 285 -10.95 17.73 -3.96
C ARG A 285 -10.18 17.87 -2.65
N ASN A 286 -9.38 18.91 -2.50
CA ASN A 286 -8.59 19.13 -1.30
C ASN A 286 -9.47 19.36 -0.06
N ASN A 287 -10.57 20.11 -0.18
CA ASN A 287 -11.50 20.30 0.93
C ASN A 287 -12.28 19.02 1.27
N ILE A 288 -12.66 18.22 0.28
CA ILE A 288 -13.24 16.89 0.49
C ILE A 288 -12.24 16.00 1.25
N ASN A 289 -10.97 15.94 0.81
CA ASN A 289 -9.93 15.15 1.47
C ASN A 289 -9.65 15.61 2.91
N ARG A 290 -9.72 16.93 3.19
CA ARG A 290 -9.64 17.47 4.55
C ARG A 290 -10.79 16.94 5.42
N LEU A 291 -12.03 17.02 4.94
CA LEU A 291 -13.19 16.51 5.67
C LEU A 291 -13.10 15.00 5.91
N LEU A 292 -12.73 14.23 4.88
CA LEU A 292 -12.55 12.79 4.98
C LEU A 292 -11.45 12.42 5.99
N SER A 293 -10.37 13.19 6.02
CA SER A 293 -9.28 12.98 6.98
C SER A 293 -9.71 13.33 8.40
N LEU A 294 -10.46 14.42 8.61
CA LEU A 294 -11.00 14.76 9.94
C LEU A 294 -11.89 13.65 10.50
N LEU A 295 -12.65 12.97 9.64
CA LEU A 295 -13.54 11.88 10.02
C LEU A 295 -12.89 10.48 9.93
N MET A 296 -11.66 10.38 9.41
CA MET A 296 -10.98 9.13 9.05
C MET A 296 -11.83 8.20 8.14
N MET A 297 -12.57 8.79 7.21
CA MET A 297 -13.56 8.12 6.35
C MET A 297 -13.16 8.03 4.86
N GLY A 298 -12.00 8.57 4.48
CA GLY A 298 -11.45 8.38 3.13
C GLY A 298 -11.14 6.92 2.82
N GLU A 299 -11.07 6.56 1.54
CA GLU A 299 -10.80 5.20 1.07
C GLU A 299 -9.38 4.73 1.33
N ARG A 300 -8.42 5.65 1.32
CA ARG A 300 -7.01 5.37 1.49
C ARG A 300 -6.54 5.95 2.81
N LEU A 301 -5.92 5.14 3.66
CA LEU A 301 -5.16 5.61 4.80
C LEU A 301 -3.75 5.94 4.34
N ILE A 302 -3.26 7.10 4.77
CA ILE A 302 -1.87 7.50 4.60
C ILE A 302 -1.32 7.76 6.00
N ILE A 303 -0.31 7.00 6.39
CA ILE A 303 0.46 7.28 7.62
C ILE A 303 1.85 7.77 7.23
N VAL A 304 2.24 8.89 7.83
CA VAL A 304 3.57 9.45 7.72
C VAL A 304 4.18 9.36 9.11
N ALA A 305 5.20 8.54 9.27
CA ALA A 305 5.83 8.24 10.56
C ALA A 305 7.34 8.51 10.52
N LYS A 306 7.93 8.75 11.69
CA LYS A 306 9.35 9.04 11.86
C LYS A 306 9.99 7.94 12.71
N LYS A 307 11.13 7.39 12.32
CA LYS A 307 11.88 6.44 13.17
C LYS A 307 12.43 7.14 14.41
N ASN A 308 12.12 6.61 15.60
CA ASN A 308 12.70 7.07 16.86
C ASN A 308 14.19 6.75 16.93
N VAL A 309 14.92 7.60 17.65
CA VAL A 309 16.39 7.51 17.83
C VAL A 309 16.77 6.52 18.96
N GLN A 310 15.79 5.98 19.69
CA GLN A 310 16.00 4.96 20.73
C GLN A 310 16.46 3.62 20.13
#